data_AF-A0A0L0SDN2-F1
#
_entry.id   AF-A0A0L0SDN2-F1
#
_cell.length_a   1.000
_cell.length_b   1.000
_cell.length_c   1.000
_cell.angle_alpha   90.00
_cell.angle_beta   90.00
_cell.angle_gamma   90.00
#
_symmetry.space_group_name_H-M   'P 1'
#
loop_
_entity.id
_entity.type
_entity.pdbx_description
1 polymer ?
#
loop_
_entity_poly.entity_id
_entity_poly.type
_entity_poly.pdbx_seq_one_letter_code
_entity_poly.pdbx_strand_id
1 'polypeptide(L)' 'MTKYEKARILGTRALQISMNAPVMTELNGETDSLIIAMKELREKKIPLVVRRHLPDGSYEDWGVDELIVD' A
#
# COMPACT_ATOMS: atom_id res chain seq x y z
N MET A 1 7.45 -1.13 8.31
CA MET A 1 7.48 -1.07 6.84
C MET A 1 8.81 -0.48 6.41
N THR A 2 9.54 -1.14 5.51
CA THR A 2 10.80 -0.60 4.99
C THR A 2 10.54 0.53 3.98
N LYS A 3 11.53 1.39 3.74
CA LYS A 3 11.43 2.44 2.71
C LYS A 3 11.13 1.90 1.30
N TYR A 4 11.62 0.69 0.99
CA TYR A 4 11.42 0.03 -0.30
C TYR A 4 9.99 -0.49 -0.44
N GLU A 5 9.47 -1.12 0.62
CA GLU A 5 8.08 -1.56 0.69
C GLU A 5 7.13 -0.36 0.54
N LYS A 6 7.37 0.72 1.30
CA LYS A 6 6.55 1.93 1.26
C LYS A 6 6.44 2.49 -0.16
N ALA A 7 7.57 2.65 -0.84
CA ALA A 7 7.60 3.15 -2.22
C ALA A 7 6.84 2.22 -3.19
N ARG A 8 7.05 0.90 -3.08
CA ARG A 8 6.41 -0.08 -3.96
C ARG A 8 4.90 -0.18 -3.72
N ILE A 9 4.46 -0.20 -2.46
CA ILE A 9 3.05 -0.25 -2.08
C ILE A 9 2.33 0.98 -2.61
N LEU A 10 2.86 2.18 -2.38
CA LEU A 10 2.26 3.43 -2.87
C LEU A 10 2.19 3.45 -4.40
N GLY A 11 3.27 3.07 -5.09
CA GLY A 11 3.28 3.02 -6.56
C GLY A 11 2.28 2.02 -7.14
N THR A 12 2.26 0.79 -6.62
CA THR A 12 1.30 -0.24 -7.06
C THR A 12 -0.13 0.17 -6.78
N ARG A 13 -0.39 0.73 -5.59
CA ARG A 13 -1.75 1.15 -5.22
C ARG A 13 -2.21 2.37 -6.02
N ALA A 14 -1.36 3.36 -6.24
CA ALA A 14 -1.65 4.50 -7.12
C ALA A 14 -1.96 4.05 -8.55
N LEU A 15 -1.24 3.05 -9.08
CA LEU A 15 -1.53 2.47 -10.39
C LEU A 15 -2.92 1.81 -10.40
N GLN A 16 -3.26 1.00 -9.40
CA GLN A 16 -4.59 0.41 -9.29
C GLN A 16 -5.71 1.46 -9.28
N ILE A 17 -5.56 2.53 -8.49
CA ILE A 17 -6.53 3.63 -8.42
C ILE A 17 -6.66 4.33 -9.78
N SER A 18 -5.54 4.55 -10.48
CA SER A 18 -5.56 5.14 -11.83
C SER A 18 -6.27 4.26 -12.86
N MET A 19 -6.31 2.95 -12.62
CA MET A 19 -7.06 1.97 -13.41
C MET A 19 -8.48 1.73 -12.85
N ASN A 20 -9.04 2.72 -12.14
CA ASN A 20 -10.38 2.71 -11.57
C ASN A 20 -10.65 1.58 -10.56
N ALA A 21 -9.61 1.07 -9.88
CA ALA A 21 -9.83 0.15 -8.76
C ALA A 21 -10.61 0.85 -7.63
N PRO A 22 -11.42 0.11 -6.86
CA PRO A 22 -12.17 0.68 -5.74
C PRO A 22 -11.23 1.30 -4.70
N VAL A 23 -11.54 2.54 -4.31
CA VAL A 23 -10.86 3.27 -3.23
C VAL A 23 -11.49 2.87 -1.90
N MET A 24 -10.66 2.60 -0.90
CA MET A 24 -11.06 2.09 0.44
C MET A 24 -11.21 3.20 1.47
N THR A 25 -10.85 4.44 1.13
CA THR A 25 -11.02 5.65 1.97
C THR A 25 -12.00 6.63 1.33
N GLU A 26 -12.52 7.55 2.14
CA GLU A 26 -13.38 8.63 1.65
C GLU A 26 -12.54 9.67 0.90
N LEU A 27 -13.04 10.12 -0.26
CA LEU A 27 -12.41 11.16 -1.05
C LEU A 27 -12.98 12.53 -0.66
N ASN A 28 -12.10 13.45 -0.25
CA ASN A 28 -12.39 14.84 0.14
C ASN A 28 -11.92 15.81 -0.96
N GLY A 29 -12.12 15.44 -2.23
CA GLY A 29 -11.69 16.23 -3.39
C GLY A 29 -10.29 15.90 -3.92
N GLU A 30 -9.61 14.88 -3.38
CA GLU A 30 -8.37 14.39 -3.96
C GLU A 30 -8.64 13.69 -5.30
N THR A 31 -7.90 14.08 -6.34
CA THR A 31 -7.98 13.51 -7.69
C THR A 31 -6.72 12.76 -8.10
N ASP A 32 -5.59 13.07 -7.48
CA ASP A 32 -4.31 12.43 -7.74
C ASP A 32 -4.25 11.05 -7.06
N SER A 33 -3.95 10.02 -7.86
CA SER A 33 -3.96 8.63 -7.39
C SER A 33 -2.89 8.34 -6.34
N LEU A 34 -1.74 9.03 -6.38
CA LEU A 34 -0.69 8.89 -5.38
C LEU A 34 -1.12 9.52 -4.07
N ILE A 35 -1.77 10.68 -4.09
CA ILE A 35 -2.34 11.31 -2.89
C ILE A 35 -3.38 10.39 -2.24
N ILE A 36 -4.28 9.81 -3.04
CA ILE A 36 -5.28 8.86 -2.55
C ILE A 36 -4.61 7.62 -1.93
N ALA A 37 -3.61 7.03 -2.59
CA ALA A 37 -2.86 5.89 -2.04
C ALA A 37 -2.12 6.24 -0.73
N MET A 38 -1.55 7.45 -0.62
CA MET A 38 -0.94 7.92 0.62
C MET A 38 -1.96 8.07 1.76
N LYS A 39 -3.17 8.52 1.44
CA LYS A 39 -4.28 8.61 2.40
C LYS A 39 -4.71 7.23 2.89
N GLU A 40 -4.91 6.28 1.97
CA GLU A 40 -5.22 4.89 2.33
C GLU A 40 -4.12 4.25 3.18
N LEU A 41 -2.85 4.54 2.90
CA LEU A 41 -1.73 4.02 3.71
C LEU A 41 -1.77 4.58 5.14
N ARG A 42 -2.04 5.89 5.30
CA ARG A 42 -2.15 6.52 6.63
C ARG A 42 -3.32 5.95 7.44
N GLU A 43 -4.43 5.63 6.79
CA GLU A 43 -5.58 4.99 7.41
C GLU A 43 -5.46 3.46 7.55
N LYS A 44 -4.33 2.86 7.11
CA LYS A 44 -4.11 1.41 7.10
C LYS A 44 -5.18 0.62 6.33
N LYS A 45 -5.70 1.18 5.24
CA LYS A 45 -6.77 0.58 4.42
C LYS A 45 -6.30 0.01 3.08
N ILE A 46 -5.00 -0.02 2.81
CA ILE A 46 -4.48 -0.61 1.57
C ILE A 46 -4.67 -2.13 1.60
N PRO A 47 -5.40 -2.72 0.64
CA PRO A 47 -5.68 -4.16 0.62
C PRO A 47 -4.56 -4.94 -0.08
N LEU A 48 -3.33 -4.83 0.43
CA LEU A 48 -2.16 -5.52 -0.11
C LEU A 48 -1.44 -6.29 1.00
N VAL A 49 -0.74 -7.36 0.60
CA VAL A 49 0.13 -8.16 1.46
C VAL A 49 1.55 -8.11 0.89
N VAL A 50 2.53 -7.90 1.76
CA VAL A 50 3.96 -7.93 1.43
C VAL A 50 4.50 -9.32 1.72
N ARG A 51 4.97 -10.01 0.70
CA ARG A 51 5.75 -11.24 0.85
C ARG A 51 7.23 -10.92 1.00
N ARG A 52 7.81 -11.22 2.16
CA ARG A 52 9.25 -11.08 2.43
C ARG A 52 9.93 -12.42 2.24
N HIS A 53 10.77 -12.53 1.23
CA HIS A 53 11.58 -13.73 1.00
C HIS A 53 12.85 -13.69 1.85
N LEU A 54 13.13 -14.79 2.54
CA LEU A 54 14.33 -15.00 3.33
C LEU A 54 15.44 -15.66 2.48
N PRO A 55 16.72 -15.56 2.89
CA PRO A 55 17.84 -16.11 2.11
C PRO A 55 17.78 -17.63 1.89
N ASP A 56 17.07 -18.37 2.74
CA ASP A 56 16.86 -19.83 2.63
C ASP A 56 15.73 -20.21 1.65
N GLY A 57 15.09 -19.21 1.02
CA GLY A 57 13.99 -19.40 0.09
C GLY A 57 12.61 -19.47 0.74
N SER A 58 12.53 -19.51 2.08
CA SER A 58 11.27 -19.37 2.80
C SER A 58 10.73 -17.93 2.70
N TYR A 59 9.50 -17.71 3.16
CA TYR A 59 8.89 -16.38 3.14
C TYR A 59 7.92 -16.14 4.28
N GLU A 60 7.72 -14.86 4.58
CA GLU A 60 6.72 -14.37 5.51
C GLU A 60 5.77 -13.43 4.78
N ASP A 61 4.47 -13.65 4.93
CA ASP A 61 3.43 -12.79 4.39
C ASP A 61 2.95 -11.83 5.48
N TRP A 62 3.14 -10.53 5.23
CA TRP A 62 2.77 -9.45 6.15
C TRP A 62 1.69 -8.56 5.53
N GLY A 63 0.57 -8.39 6.21
CA GLY A 63 -0.46 -7.42 5.83
C GLY A 63 0.05 -5.99 5.87
N VAL A 64 -0.34 -5.14 4.93
CA VAL A 64 0.09 -3.72 4.95
C VAL A 64 -0.48 -2.98 6.17
N ASP A 65 -1.63 -3.38 6.66
CA ASP A 65 -2.35 -2.85 7.83
C ASP A 65 -1.64 -3.14 9.17
N GLU A 66 -0.97 -4.28 9.30
CA GLU A 66 -0.19 -4.63 10.50
C GLU A 66 1.21 -4.01 10.53
N LEU A 67 1.77 -3.60 9.38
CA LEU A 67 3.09 -2.99 9.33
C LEU A 67 3.11 -1.60 9.97
N ILE A 68 4.10 -1.35 10.83
CA ILE A 68 4.35 -0.02 11.41
C ILE A 68 4.88 0.91 10.32
N VAL A 69 4.28 2.09 10.17
CA VAL A 69 4.67 3.14 9.24
C VAL A 69 5.20 4.31 10.05
N ASP A 70 6.50 4.61 9.92
CA ASP A 70 7.11 5.89 10.33
C ASP A 70 6.79 7.01 9.31
#